data_AF-A0A2M7EKT1-F1
#
_entry.id   AF-A0A2M7EKT1-F1
#
_cell.length_a   1.000
_cell.length_b   1.000
_cell.length_c   1.000
_cell.angle_alpha   90.00
_cell.angle_beta   90.00
_cell.angle_gamma   90.00
#
_symmetry.space_group_name_H-M   'P 1'
#
loop_
_entity.id
_entity.type
_entity.pdbx_description
1 polymer ?
#
loop_
_entity_poly.entity_id
_entity_poly.type
_entity_poly.pdbx_seq_one_letter_code
_entity_poly.pdbx_strand_id
1 'polypeptide(L)'
;GFQMKLSQAMAEAPPLKYAYNNEPETKRVIDVALRLESLPRHSSVHAAGVIIAADDLTNSVPIQTESKQGRVITQYDMYCLDLNAVQNNKAVGLLKIDILGLRNLTILDKSIRLVQKTSGKLIDIHEVKVDDKKTYDLISEGNTIGVFQLESAGMRRLAKDLKPNKMSDITAMVALYRPGPMDLIPAFLEGKKNPRTIKYLHPDLKKIMGETYGVLVYQEQVMEIAHILAGYSMSEADNLRMAMGKKKKSLMDMEHKKFIEGCVKNGYTKTMAEKIFEFMEKFAAYGFNKPHSASYGLIAYWTAYMKANYPVEYMTALLTAELQGVAGPMREIKMAQAIEECRRMEIPVLPPDINKSDSDFTIDGRSIRFGLSAIKNVGSAAID
;
A
#
# COMPACT_ATOMS: atom_id res chain seq x y z
N GLY A 1 -3.98 -5.62 -9.62
CA GLY A 1 -5.26 -5.80 -10.32
C GLY A 1 -5.68 -7.24 -10.16
N PHE A 2 -6.98 -7.52 -10.07
CA PHE A 2 -7.47 -8.89 -10.13
C PHE A 2 -7.17 -9.46 -11.53
N GLN A 3 -6.67 -10.70 -11.61
CA GLN A 3 -6.48 -11.37 -12.89
C GLN A 3 -7.86 -11.58 -13.52
N MET A 4 -8.09 -10.95 -14.67
CA MET A 4 -9.27 -11.18 -15.50
C MET A 4 -9.00 -12.38 -16.40
N LYS A 5 -9.84 -13.41 -16.30
CA LYS A 5 -9.76 -14.57 -17.21
C LYS A 5 -10.29 -14.19 -18.59
N LEU A 6 -9.77 -14.83 -19.64
CA LEU A 6 -10.24 -14.61 -21.01
C LEU A 6 -11.74 -14.84 -21.16
N SER A 7 -12.30 -15.83 -20.47
CA SER A 7 -13.75 -16.08 -20.45
C SER A 7 -14.56 -14.94 -19.85
N GLN A 8 -14.05 -14.28 -18.80
CA GLN A 8 -14.67 -13.11 -18.19
C GLN A 8 -14.53 -11.89 -19.10
N ALA A 9 -13.35 -11.67 -19.69
CA ALA A 9 -13.11 -10.60 -20.64
C ALA A 9 -14.06 -10.68 -21.85
N MET A 10 -14.31 -11.88 -22.38
CA MET A 10 -15.27 -12.08 -23.47
C MET A 10 -16.72 -11.79 -23.07
N ALA A 11 -17.08 -11.93 -21.79
CA ALA A 11 -18.41 -11.59 -21.30
C ALA A 11 -18.58 -10.08 -21.08
N GLU A 12 -17.52 -9.42 -20.61
CA GLU A 12 -17.54 -8.00 -20.21
C GLU A 12 -17.17 -7.03 -21.34
N ALA A 13 -16.44 -7.48 -22.37
CA ALA A 13 -15.99 -6.65 -23.48
C ALA A 13 -16.69 -7.02 -24.80
N PRO A 14 -17.80 -6.33 -25.16
CA PRO A 14 -18.50 -6.55 -26.43
C PRO A 14 -17.61 -6.51 -27.68
N PRO A 15 -16.60 -5.61 -27.81
CA PRO A 15 -15.70 -5.61 -28.97
C PRO A 15 -14.91 -6.91 -29.11
N LEU A 16 -14.43 -7.48 -27.99
CA LEU A 16 -13.69 -8.74 -28.01
C LEU A 16 -14.59 -9.90 -28.43
N LYS A 17 -15.82 -9.94 -27.91
CA LYS A 17 -16.82 -10.95 -28.30
C LYS A 17 -17.21 -10.84 -29.78
N TYR A 18 -17.36 -9.60 -30.28
CA TYR A 18 -17.64 -9.35 -31.68
C TYR A 18 -16.49 -9.84 -32.57
N ALA A 19 -15.25 -9.48 -32.25
CA ALA A 19 -14.07 -9.93 -33.00
C ALA A 19 -13.94 -11.46 -32.97
N TYR A 20 -14.13 -12.09 -31.81
CA TYR A 20 -14.15 -13.56 -31.68
C TYR A 20 -15.21 -14.24 -32.57
N ASN A 21 -16.39 -13.63 -32.72
CA ASN A 21 -17.48 -14.21 -33.52
C ASN A 21 -17.34 -13.96 -35.03
N ASN A 22 -16.74 -12.85 -35.44
CA ASN A 22 -16.77 -12.38 -36.84
C ASN A 22 -15.40 -12.47 -37.54
N GLU A 23 -14.30 -12.58 -36.81
CA GLU A 23 -12.95 -12.63 -37.38
C GLU A 23 -12.34 -14.04 -37.16
N PRO A 24 -12.20 -14.87 -38.21
CA PRO A 24 -11.71 -16.24 -38.08
C PRO A 24 -10.31 -16.36 -37.44
N GLU A 25 -9.41 -15.43 -37.75
CA GLU A 25 -8.06 -15.40 -37.18
C GLU A 25 -8.10 -15.07 -35.67
N THR A 26 -8.87 -14.07 -35.27
CA THR A 26 -9.06 -13.69 -33.86
C THR A 26 -9.66 -14.83 -33.07
N LYS A 27 -10.66 -15.53 -33.63
CA LYS A 27 -11.23 -16.74 -33.03
C LYS A 27 -10.16 -17.81 -32.78
N ARG A 28 -9.35 -18.12 -33.79
CA ARG A 28 -8.28 -19.12 -33.70
C ARG A 28 -7.26 -18.77 -32.62
N VAL A 29 -6.84 -17.50 -32.54
CA VAL A 29 -5.89 -17.03 -31.52
C VAL A 29 -6.49 -17.17 -30.12
N ILE A 30 -7.74 -16.76 -29.92
CA ILE A 30 -8.42 -16.83 -28.63
C ILE A 30 -8.66 -18.29 -28.20
N ASP A 31 -9.06 -19.16 -29.12
CA ASP A 31 -9.24 -20.60 -28.84
C ASP A 31 -7.95 -21.26 -28.37
N VAL A 32 -6.82 -20.92 -28.98
CA VAL A 32 -5.50 -21.38 -28.54
C VAL A 32 -5.14 -20.77 -27.19
N ALA A 33 -5.35 -19.46 -27.01
CA ALA A 33 -5.04 -18.77 -25.76
C ALA A 33 -5.83 -19.34 -24.57
N LEU A 34 -7.10 -19.67 -24.75
CA LEU A 34 -7.94 -20.30 -23.72
C LEU A 34 -7.41 -21.66 -23.26
N ARG A 35 -6.76 -22.43 -24.15
CA ARG A 35 -6.12 -23.70 -23.80
C ARG A 35 -4.79 -23.54 -23.10
N LEU A 36 -4.09 -22.43 -23.35
CA LEU A 36 -2.79 -22.12 -22.76
C LEU A 36 -2.90 -21.27 -21.48
N GLU A 37 -4.07 -20.69 -21.21
CA GLU A 37 -4.33 -19.89 -20.01
C GLU A 37 -4.08 -20.73 -18.74
N SER A 38 -3.41 -20.14 -17.76
CA SER A 38 -3.03 -20.79 -16.49
C SER A 38 -1.93 -21.85 -16.56
N LEU A 39 -1.28 -22.05 -17.72
CA LEU A 39 -0.08 -22.88 -17.77
C LEU A 39 1.13 -22.14 -17.16
N PRO A 40 1.96 -22.82 -16.35
CA PRO A 40 3.18 -22.23 -15.82
C PRO A 40 4.18 -21.96 -16.95
N ARG A 41 4.85 -20.80 -16.89
CA ARG A 41 5.80 -20.37 -17.94
C ARG A 41 7.26 -20.65 -17.57
N HIS A 42 7.66 -20.30 -16.36
CA HIS A 42 9.02 -20.48 -15.84
C HIS A 42 9.02 -20.38 -14.32
N SER A 43 10.03 -20.98 -13.67
CA SER A 43 10.29 -20.81 -12.25
C SER A 43 10.98 -19.45 -12.02
N SER A 44 10.34 -18.56 -11.26
CA SER A 44 10.90 -17.26 -10.89
C SER A 44 11.03 -17.15 -9.38
N VAL A 45 11.97 -16.33 -8.93
CA VAL A 45 12.20 -16.10 -7.50
C VAL A 45 11.13 -15.17 -6.95
N HIS A 46 10.50 -15.55 -5.84
CA HIS A 46 9.60 -14.63 -5.13
C HIS A 46 10.38 -13.38 -4.70
N ALA A 47 9.86 -12.20 -5.01
CA ALA A 47 10.60 -10.94 -4.84
C ALA A 47 11.05 -10.65 -3.40
N ALA A 48 10.42 -11.29 -2.41
CA ALA A 48 10.69 -11.09 -0.99
C ALA A 48 10.89 -12.37 -0.19
N GLY A 49 10.52 -13.53 -0.72
CA GLY A 49 10.30 -14.74 0.08
C GLY A 49 11.62 -15.42 0.44
N VAL A 50 11.88 -15.56 1.75
CA VAL A 50 13.02 -16.29 2.29
C VAL A 50 12.49 -17.40 3.19
N ILE A 51 13.02 -18.61 3.01
CA ILE A 51 12.67 -19.78 3.81
C ILE A 51 13.81 -20.10 4.76
N ILE A 52 13.46 -20.35 6.01
CA ILE A 52 14.36 -20.77 7.07
C ILE A 52 13.89 -22.14 7.57
N ALA A 53 14.77 -23.13 7.48
CA ALA A 53 14.55 -24.46 8.01
C ALA A 53 15.43 -24.70 9.24
N ALA A 54 14.99 -25.58 10.14
CA ALA A 54 15.76 -25.96 11.33
C ALA A 54 16.92 -26.90 10.98
N ASP A 55 16.71 -27.77 9.97
CA ASP A 55 17.70 -28.71 9.44
C ASP A 55 17.98 -28.40 7.95
N ASP A 56 18.81 -29.22 7.30
CA ASP A 56 19.06 -29.12 5.87
C ASP A 56 17.74 -29.12 5.08
N LEU A 57 17.53 -28.06 4.30
CA LEU A 57 16.31 -27.83 3.54
C LEU A 57 16.02 -28.99 2.57
N THR A 58 17.05 -29.66 2.06
CA THR A 58 16.92 -30.78 1.12
C THR A 58 16.27 -32.02 1.73
N ASN A 59 16.22 -32.14 3.06
CA ASN A 59 15.52 -33.22 3.75
C ASN A 59 14.00 -33.16 3.57
N SER A 60 13.45 -32.00 3.22
CA SER A 60 12.00 -31.77 3.16
C SER A 60 11.53 -31.02 1.91
N VAL A 61 12.42 -30.26 1.25
CA VAL A 61 12.09 -29.40 0.12
C VAL A 61 13.14 -29.52 -0.98
N PRO A 62 12.74 -29.85 -2.22
CA PRO A 62 13.66 -29.81 -3.35
C PRO A 62 14.06 -28.35 -3.66
N ILE A 63 15.35 -28.14 -3.87
CA ILE A 63 15.95 -26.85 -4.24
C ILE A 63 16.45 -26.86 -5.69
N GLN A 64 16.68 -25.69 -6.25
CA GLN A 64 17.30 -25.50 -7.56
C GLN A 64 18.11 -24.21 -7.57
N THR A 65 19.00 -24.07 -8.56
CA THR A 65 19.76 -22.84 -8.79
C THR A 65 19.04 -21.97 -9.82
N GLU A 66 18.80 -20.70 -9.48
CA GLU A 66 18.23 -19.73 -10.40
C GLU A 66 19.20 -19.40 -11.55
N SER A 67 18.69 -19.31 -12.77
CA SER A 67 19.46 -19.10 -14.00
C SER A 67 20.11 -17.72 -14.15
N LYS A 68 19.64 -16.69 -13.46
CA LYS A 68 20.14 -15.31 -13.64
C LYS A 68 21.28 -14.95 -12.70
N GLN A 69 21.11 -15.19 -11.41
CA GLN A 69 22.07 -14.74 -10.39
C GLN A 69 22.66 -15.90 -9.58
N GLY A 70 22.38 -17.16 -9.96
CA GLY A 70 22.94 -18.32 -9.28
C GLY A 70 22.42 -18.52 -7.86
N ARG A 71 21.28 -17.90 -7.50
CA ARG A 71 20.69 -18.01 -6.16
C ARG A 71 20.09 -19.40 -5.94
N VAL A 72 20.20 -19.92 -4.73
CA VAL A 72 19.49 -21.14 -4.32
C VAL A 72 18.03 -20.79 -4.03
N ILE A 73 17.09 -21.51 -4.64
CA ILE A 73 15.65 -21.29 -4.51
C ILE A 73 14.91 -22.61 -4.29
N THR A 74 13.76 -22.56 -3.64
CA THR A 74 12.87 -23.72 -3.51
C THR A 74 12.19 -24.01 -4.85
N GLN A 75 11.96 -25.29 -5.15
CA GLN A 75 11.10 -25.66 -6.29
C GLN A 75 9.61 -25.58 -5.94
N TYR A 76 9.28 -25.67 -4.65
CA TYR A 76 7.93 -25.45 -4.14
C TYR A 76 7.59 -23.96 -4.05
N ASP A 77 6.31 -23.67 -4.27
CA ASP A 77 5.74 -22.35 -4.07
C ASP A 77 5.37 -22.09 -2.60
N MET A 78 4.89 -20.88 -2.31
CA MET A 78 4.52 -20.46 -0.96
C MET A 78 3.47 -21.38 -0.31
N TYR A 79 2.52 -21.91 -1.08
CA TYR A 79 1.41 -22.71 -0.54
C TYR A 79 1.85 -24.09 -0.08
N CYS A 80 2.87 -24.64 -0.73
CA CYS A 80 3.46 -25.91 -0.30
C CYS A 80 4.38 -25.75 0.92
N LEU A 81 4.90 -24.54 1.18
CA LEU A 81 5.95 -24.31 2.18
C LEU A 81 5.44 -23.77 3.51
N ASP A 82 4.55 -22.76 3.47
CA ASP A 82 4.14 -21.97 4.63
C ASP A 82 2.73 -22.38 5.10
N LEU A 83 2.61 -22.81 6.36
CA LEU A 83 1.33 -23.16 6.97
C LEU A 83 0.39 -21.95 7.10
N ASN A 84 0.92 -20.72 7.16
CA ASN A 84 0.09 -19.51 7.20
C ASN A 84 -0.55 -19.19 5.85
N ALA A 85 -0.02 -19.75 4.75
CA ALA A 85 -0.55 -19.55 3.41
C ALA A 85 -1.72 -20.50 3.06
N VAL A 86 -1.94 -21.56 3.85
CA VAL A 86 -2.94 -22.59 3.56
C VAL A 86 -3.92 -22.79 4.71
N GLN A 87 -5.20 -22.99 4.39
CA GLN A 87 -6.26 -23.11 5.41
C GLN A 87 -6.44 -24.52 5.97
N ASN A 88 -5.81 -25.52 5.36
CA ASN A 88 -5.99 -26.94 5.68
C ASN A 88 -4.77 -27.55 6.39
N ASN A 89 -3.80 -26.73 6.79
CA ASN A 89 -2.51 -27.16 7.35
C ASN A 89 -1.77 -28.19 6.48
N LYS A 90 -1.97 -28.17 5.15
CA LYS A 90 -1.29 -29.06 4.21
C LYS A 90 -0.14 -28.33 3.52
N ALA A 91 0.88 -27.98 4.30
CA ALA A 91 2.16 -27.46 3.84
C ALA A 91 3.28 -28.15 4.61
N VAL A 92 4.52 -28.05 4.13
CA VAL A 92 5.72 -28.59 4.81
C VAL A 92 5.88 -27.96 6.21
N GLY A 93 5.47 -26.70 6.39
CA GLY A 93 5.50 -26.02 7.68
C GLY A 93 6.84 -25.38 8.01
N LEU A 94 7.48 -24.80 7.00
CA LEU A 94 8.72 -24.06 7.18
C LEU A 94 8.47 -22.60 7.56
N LEU A 95 9.44 -22.00 8.25
CA LEU A 95 9.40 -20.58 8.57
C LEU A 95 9.66 -19.79 7.28
N LYS A 96 8.68 -18.95 6.91
CA LYS A 96 8.80 -17.99 5.81
C LYS A 96 8.88 -16.57 6.35
N ILE A 97 9.85 -15.82 5.85
CA ILE A 97 9.98 -14.37 6.09
C ILE A 97 9.97 -13.68 4.74
N ASP A 98 9.26 -12.55 4.65
CA ASP A 98 9.32 -11.69 3.47
C ASP A 98 10.23 -10.48 3.73
N ILE A 99 11.30 -10.35 2.94
CA ILE A 99 12.22 -9.21 2.94
C ILE A 99 11.96 -8.38 1.67
N LEU A 100 11.18 -7.32 1.80
CA LEU A 100 10.80 -6.47 0.67
C LEU A 100 11.77 -5.31 0.50
N GLY A 101 12.29 -5.11 -0.71
CA GLY A 101 13.02 -3.90 -1.09
C GLY A 101 12.06 -2.73 -1.34
N LEU A 102 11.86 -1.87 -0.35
CA LEU A 102 11.02 -0.69 -0.49
C LEU A 102 11.84 0.54 -0.93
N ARG A 103 11.71 0.94 -2.19
CA ARG A 103 12.44 2.09 -2.79
C ARG A 103 12.34 3.38 -1.97
N ASN A 104 11.21 3.63 -1.30
CA ASN A 104 11.01 4.83 -0.49
C ASN A 104 11.92 4.87 0.75
N LEU A 105 12.32 3.71 1.30
CA LEU A 105 13.30 3.65 2.38
C LEU A 105 14.70 4.01 1.85
N THR A 106 15.04 3.60 0.63
CA THR A 106 16.29 4.03 -0.04
C THR A 106 16.30 5.54 -0.29
N ILE A 107 15.16 6.12 -0.71
CA ILE A 107 15.03 7.59 -0.87
C ILE A 107 15.23 8.29 0.47
N LEU A 108 14.60 7.80 1.54
CA LEU A 108 14.77 8.35 2.88
C LEU A 108 16.23 8.28 3.35
N ASP A 109 16.87 7.11 3.30
CA ASP A 109 18.29 6.94 3.67
C ASP A 109 19.20 7.87 2.86
N LYS A 110 19.06 7.90 1.52
CA LYS A 110 19.84 8.81 0.67
C LYS A 110 19.60 10.28 1.05
N SER A 111 18.35 10.68 1.31
CA SER A 111 18.03 12.06 1.70
C SER A 111 18.66 12.44 3.05
N ILE A 112 18.65 11.54 4.04
CA ILE A 112 19.26 11.76 5.36
C ILE A 112 20.77 11.91 5.23
N ARG A 113 21.42 11.04 4.44
CA ARG A 113 22.86 11.13 4.15
C ARG A 113 23.23 12.44 3.45
N LEU A 114 22.40 12.90 2.51
CA LEU A 114 22.59 14.18 1.85
C LEU A 114 22.49 15.34 2.85
N VAL A 115 21.50 15.33 3.75
CA VAL A 115 21.39 16.36 4.81
C VAL A 115 22.62 16.38 5.72
N GLN A 116 23.11 15.20 6.11
CA GLN A 116 24.32 15.10 6.91
C GLN A 116 25.53 15.67 6.15
N LYS A 117 25.66 15.38 4.85
CA LYS A 117 26.76 15.89 4.02
C LYS A 117 26.71 17.40 3.80
N THR A 118 25.51 17.97 3.60
CA THR A 118 25.35 19.40 3.28
C THR A 118 25.35 20.30 4.51
N SER A 119 24.76 19.84 5.62
CA SER A 119 24.54 20.66 6.81
C SER A 119 25.25 20.18 8.07
N GLY A 120 25.84 18.97 8.06
CA GLY A 120 26.39 18.31 9.24
C GLY A 120 25.34 17.77 10.21
N LYS A 121 24.04 18.00 9.96
CA LYS A 121 22.95 17.59 10.85
C LYS A 121 22.69 16.08 10.73
N LEU A 122 22.71 15.40 11.87
CA LEU A 122 22.26 14.02 12.00
C LEU A 122 20.76 13.99 12.22
N ILE A 123 20.04 13.29 11.34
CA ILE A 123 18.60 13.04 11.49
C ILE A 123 18.43 11.58 11.83
N ASP A 124 17.88 11.31 13.01
CA ASP A 124 17.23 10.04 13.28
C ASP A 124 15.76 10.14 12.85
N ILE A 125 15.38 9.38 11.83
CA ILE A 125 14.02 9.42 11.29
C ILE A 125 12.99 8.85 12.27
N HIS A 126 13.41 7.96 13.17
CA HIS A 126 12.52 7.32 14.14
C HIS A 126 12.14 8.27 15.29
N GLU A 127 12.97 9.28 15.55
CA GLU A 127 12.74 10.32 16.57
C GLU A 127 11.99 11.55 16.03
N VAL A 128 11.64 11.57 14.74
CA VAL A 128 10.86 12.66 14.15
C VAL A 128 9.45 12.69 14.71
N LYS A 129 9.08 13.82 15.33
CA LYS A 129 7.73 14.04 15.86
C LYS A 129 6.68 14.07 14.75
N VAL A 130 5.50 13.54 15.04
CA VAL A 130 4.37 13.40 14.11
C VAL A 130 3.37 14.56 14.16
N ASP A 131 3.83 15.75 14.53
CA ASP A 131 3.03 16.98 14.70
C ASP A 131 3.61 18.19 13.92
N ASP A 132 4.54 17.96 12.99
CA ASP A 132 5.19 19.04 12.23
C ASP A 132 4.20 19.72 11.27
N LYS A 133 3.98 21.02 11.51
CA LYS A 133 3.03 21.81 10.73
C LYS A 133 3.40 21.88 9.25
N LYS A 134 4.69 22.05 8.91
CA LYS A 134 5.13 22.17 7.51
C LYS A 134 4.83 20.89 6.71
N THR A 135 4.99 19.74 7.35
CA THR A 135 4.66 18.44 6.78
C THR A 135 3.17 18.33 6.47
N TYR A 136 2.31 18.70 7.42
CA TYR A 136 0.85 18.68 7.20
C TYR A 136 0.38 19.73 6.20
N ASP A 137 0.98 20.92 6.17
CA ASP A 137 0.69 21.95 5.18
C ASP A 137 1.01 21.45 3.77
N LEU A 138 2.20 20.86 3.57
CA LEU A 138 2.61 20.26 2.28
C LEU A 138 1.60 19.20 1.81
N ILE A 139 1.16 18.31 2.70
CA ILE A 139 0.17 17.28 2.36
C ILE A 139 -1.19 17.93 2.06
N SER A 140 -1.63 18.89 2.88
CA SER A 140 -2.90 19.60 2.72
C SER A 140 -2.97 20.46 1.45
N GLU A 141 -1.83 20.89 0.92
CA GLU A 141 -1.76 21.57 -0.38
C GLU A 141 -1.74 20.59 -1.56
N GLY A 142 -1.75 19.28 -1.30
CA GLY A 142 -1.62 18.23 -2.31
C GLY A 142 -0.25 18.23 -3.00
N ASN A 143 0.78 18.78 -2.35
CA ASN A 143 2.14 18.92 -2.86
C ASN A 143 2.95 17.63 -2.62
N THR A 144 2.34 16.47 -2.90
CA THR A 144 2.84 15.14 -2.50
C THR A 144 3.46 14.35 -3.65
N ILE A 145 3.89 15.00 -4.75
CA ILE A 145 4.70 14.33 -5.77
C ILE A 145 5.98 13.78 -5.12
N GLY A 146 6.28 12.50 -5.33
CA GLY A 146 7.40 11.80 -4.67
C GLY A 146 7.14 11.32 -3.24
N VAL A 147 6.05 11.76 -2.59
CA VAL A 147 5.69 11.31 -1.23
C VAL A 147 5.04 9.93 -1.29
N PHE A 148 5.53 9.00 -0.47
CA PHE A 148 5.08 7.61 -0.48
C PHE A 148 3.57 7.49 -0.26
N GLN A 149 2.90 6.61 -1.02
CA GLN A 149 1.43 6.38 -1.02
C GLN A 149 0.54 7.57 -1.41
N LEU A 150 1.05 8.82 -1.38
CA LEU A 150 0.25 10.04 -1.50
C LEU A 150 0.36 10.73 -2.86
N GLU A 151 1.03 10.14 -3.84
CA GLU A 151 1.41 10.80 -5.10
C GLU A 151 0.27 10.90 -6.14
N SER A 152 -0.66 9.93 -6.16
CA SER A 152 -1.66 9.83 -7.23
C SER A 152 -2.55 11.07 -7.29
N ALA A 153 -3.02 11.42 -8.50
CA ALA A 153 -3.79 12.66 -8.71
C ALA A 153 -5.03 12.77 -7.80
N GLY A 154 -5.78 11.68 -7.63
CA GLY A 154 -6.95 11.73 -6.76
C GLY A 154 -6.63 11.59 -5.27
N MET A 155 -5.51 10.96 -4.89
CA MET A 155 -5.01 11.02 -3.51
C MET A 155 -4.57 12.45 -3.14
N ARG A 156 -3.94 13.18 -4.07
CA ARG A 156 -3.63 14.62 -3.92
C ARG A 156 -4.87 15.47 -3.75
N ARG A 157 -5.93 15.18 -4.50
CA ARG A 157 -7.23 15.86 -4.34
C ARG A 157 -7.83 15.56 -2.97
N LEU A 158 -7.83 14.29 -2.55
CA LEU A 158 -8.28 13.90 -1.22
C LEU A 158 -7.50 14.64 -0.12
N ALA A 159 -6.18 14.77 -0.27
CA ALA A 159 -5.35 15.50 0.69
C ALA A 159 -5.78 16.97 0.83
N LYS A 160 -6.08 17.63 -0.30
CA LYS A 160 -6.59 19.02 -0.34
C LYS A 160 -7.96 19.18 0.32
N ASP A 161 -8.87 18.24 0.07
CA ASP A 161 -10.21 18.26 0.62
C ASP A 161 -10.20 17.92 2.13
N LEU A 162 -9.35 16.97 2.54
CA LEU A 162 -9.25 16.49 3.92
C LEU A 162 -8.47 17.45 4.82
N LYS A 163 -7.43 18.11 4.30
CA LYS A 163 -6.46 18.92 5.06
C LYS A 163 -5.96 18.19 6.32
N PRO A 164 -5.23 17.06 6.16
CA PRO A 164 -4.81 16.24 7.29
C PRO A 164 -3.98 17.06 8.29
N ASN A 165 -4.25 16.88 9.58
CA ASN A 165 -3.56 17.61 10.66
C ASN A 165 -3.10 16.71 11.82
N LYS A 166 -3.21 15.40 11.64
CA LYS A 166 -2.79 14.37 12.61
C LYS A 166 -2.50 13.06 11.88
N MET A 167 -1.75 12.18 12.52
CA MET A 167 -1.30 10.91 11.93
C MET A 167 -2.48 10.03 11.49
N SER A 168 -3.56 9.99 12.28
CA SER A 168 -4.74 9.19 11.99
C SER A 168 -5.42 9.57 10.66
N ASP A 169 -5.30 10.84 10.22
CA ASP A 169 -5.85 11.27 8.94
C ASP A 169 -5.06 10.66 7.77
N ILE A 170 -3.73 10.65 7.86
CA ILE A 170 -2.87 10.01 6.85
C ILE A 170 -3.16 8.50 6.80
N THR A 171 -3.27 7.86 7.97
CA THR A 171 -3.65 6.45 8.09
C THR A 171 -5.02 6.15 7.48
N ALA A 172 -6.00 7.05 7.60
CA ALA A 172 -7.31 6.90 6.99
C ALA A 172 -7.29 7.13 5.48
N MET A 173 -6.51 8.10 4.98
CA MET A 173 -6.33 8.34 3.55
C MET A 173 -5.83 7.08 2.84
N VAL A 174 -4.79 6.43 3.38
CA VAL A 174 -4.23 5.18 2.83
C VAL A 174 -5.25 4.05 2.83
N ALA A 175 -6.12 3.97 3.85
CA ALA A 175 -7.14 2.94 3.96
C ALA A 175 -8.36 3.15 3.05
N LEU A 176 -8.81 4.40 2.89
CA LEU A 176 -10.06 4.76 2.22
C LEU A 176 -9.92 4.91 0.70
N TYR A 177 -8.75 5.34 0.20
CA TYR A 177 -8.57 5.64 -1.21
C TYR A 177 -8.31 4.37 -2.05
N ARG A 178 -9.30 3.49 -2.10
CA ARG A 178 -9.31 2.24 -2.90
C ARG A 178 -10.72 1.94 -3.41
N PRO A 179 -10.88 1.19 -4.53
CA PRO A 179 -12.20 0.81 -5.05
C PRO A 179 -13.06 0.12 -3.97
N GLY A 180 -14.29 0.62 -3.76
CA GLY A 180 -15.17 0.20 -2.67
C GLY A 180 -15.33 1.29 -1.59
N PRO A 181 -14.41 1.42 -0.62
CA PRO A 181 -14.53 2.41 0.46
C PRO A 181 -14.37 3.87 0.01
N MET A 182 -14.03 4.15 -1.26
CA MET A 182 -14.05 5.53 -1.78
C MET A 182 -15.42 6.21 -1.62
N ASP A 183 -16.51 5.44 -1.62
CA ASP A 183 -17.87 5.96 -1.39
C ASP A 183 -18.07 6.50 0.04
N LEU A 184 -17.18 6.14 0.98
CA LEU A 184 -17.20 6.60 2.36
C LEU A 184 -16.42 7.91 2.56
N ILE A 185 -15.59 8.31 1.59
CA ILE A 185 -14.77 9.53 1.67
C ILE A 185 -15.63 10.78 1.89
N PRO A 186 -16.77 11.01 1.19
CA PRO A 186 -17.61 12.18 1.44
C PRO A 186 -18.10 12.28 2.89
N ALA A 187 -18.54 11.16 3.48
CA ALA A 187 -18.98 11.11 4.88
C ALA A 187 -17.82 11.39 5.85
N PHE A 188 -16.62 10.86 5.55
CA PHE A 188 -15.42 11.11 6.34
C PHE A 188 -15.01 12.59 6.32
N LEU A 189 -15.03 13.22 5.14
CA LEU A 189 -14.75 14.65 4.96
C LEU A 189 -15.78 15.53 5.69
N GLU A 190 -17.06 15.23 5.56
CA GLU A 190 -18.12 15.99 6.23
C GLU A 190 -18.05 15.85 7.76
N GLY A 191 -17.79 14.64 8.27
CA GLY A 191 -17.61 14.40 9.70
C GLY A 191 -16.41 15.17 10.27
N LYS A 192 -15.31 15.25 9.51
CA LYS A 192 -14.15 16.06 9.90
C LYS A 192 -14.46 17.57 9.90
N LYS A 193 -15.12 18.06 8.84
CA LYS A 193 -15.44 19.49 8.68
C LYS A 193 -16.49 19.96 9.69
N ASN A 194 -17.48 19.12 9.97
CA ASN A 194 -18.60 19.44 10.84
C ASN A 194 -18.89 18.26 11.79
N PRO A 195 -18.28 18.23 12.99
CA PRO A 195 -18.49 17.15 13.96
C PRO A 195 -19.95 16.93 14.39
N ARG A 196 -20.87 17.89 14.15
CA ARG A 196 -22.29 17.76 14.47
C ARG A 196 -23.05 16.85 13.52
N THR A 197 -22.51 16.56 12.33
CA THR A 197 -23.14 15.64 11.36
C THR A 197 -22.91 14.18 11.72
N ILE A 198 -21.94 13.91 12.60
CA ILE A 198 -21.58 12.56 13.01
C ILE A 198 -22.72 11.97 13.87
N LYS A 199 -23.35 10.90 13.35
CA LYS A 199 -24.40 10.15 14.05
C LYS A 199 -23.91 8.74 14.35
N TYR A 200 -23.93 8.38 15.62
CA TYR A 200 -23.62 7.02 16.07
C TYR A 200 -24.91 6.24 16.32
N LEU A 201 -24.90 4.95 16.00
CA LEU A 201 -26.02 4.04 16.33
C LEU A 201 -26.18 3.85 17.85
N HIS A 202 -25.06 3.98 18.59
CA HIS A 202 -25.02 3.93 20.04
C HIS A 202 -23.88 4.83 20.58
N PRO A 203 -24.03 5.50 21.74
CA PRO A 203 -22.98 6.32 22.33
C PRO A 203 -21.62 5.64 22.49
N ASP A 204 -21.61 4.33 22.77
CA ASP A 204 -20.36 3.56 22.97
C ASP A 204 -19.51 3.48 21.70
N LEU A 205 -20.12 3.57 20.52
CA LEU A 205 -19.40 3.59 19.24
C LEU A 205 -18.53 4.84 19.08
N LYS A 206 -18.82 5.92 19.83
CA LYS A 206 -18.05 7.17 19.76
C LYS A 206 -16.58 6.97 20.12
N LYS A 207 -16.28 6.08 21.07
CA LYS A 207 -14.89 5.80 21.49
C LYS A 207 -14.10 5.06 20.40
N ILE A 208 -14.78 4.20 19.65
CA ILE A 208 -14.18 3.32 18.63
C ILE A 208 -14.02 4.06 17.29
N MET A 209 -15.04 4.84 16.92
CA MET A 209 -15.14 5.47 15.61
C MET A 209 -14.88 6.99 15.64
N GLY A 210 -14.56 7.55 16.81
CA GLY A 210 -14.29 8.98 16.97
C GLY A 210 -13.06 9.44 16.19
N GLU A 211 -12.01 8.61 16.14
CA GLU A 211 -10.80 8.90 15.38
C GLU A 211 -11.06 9.03 13.87
N THR A 212 -12.04 8.28 13.36
CA THR A 212 -12.43 8.19 11.95
C THR A 212 -13.74 8.93 11.65
N TYR A 213 -14.09 9.92 12.46
CA TYR A 213 -15.23 10.81 12.25
C TYR A 213 -16.58 10.08 12.11
N GLY A 214 -16.74 8.96 12.81
CA GLY A 214 -17.95 8.13 12.77
C GLY A 214 -18.10 7.24 11.54
N VAL A 215 -17.05 7.13 10.72
CA VAL A 215 -16.98 6.19 9.60
C VAL A 215 -16.24 4.93 10.06
N LEU A 216 -16.79 3.75 9.75
CA LEU A 216 -16.07 2.50 9.97
C LEU A 216 -15.02 2.38 8.86
N VAL A 217 -13.76 2.21 9.21
CA VAL A 217 -12.63 2.18 8.26
C VAL A 217 -11.77 0.94 8.48
N TYR A 218 -11.63 0.52 9.73
CA TYR A 218 -10.67 -0.50 10.12
C TYR A 218 -11.31 -1.81 10.54
N GLN A 219 -10.59 -2.91 10.30
CA GLN A 219 -10.94 -4.24 10.79
C GLN A 219 -10.95 -4.28 12.33
N GLU A 220 -10.02 -3.57 12.95
CA GLU A 220 -9.86 -3.47 14.39
C GLU A 220 -11.07 -2.77 15.04
N GLN A 221 -11.73 -1.85 14.33
CA GLN A 221 -12.97 -1.24 14.84
C GLN A 221 -14.12 -2.25 14.92
N VAL A 222 -14.24 -3.16 13.93
CA VAL A 222 -15.21 -4.26 13.99
C VAL A 222 -14.91 -5.16 15.21
N MET A 223 -13.63 -5.45 15.44
CA MET A 223 -13.20 -6.27 16.58
C MET A 223 -13.51 -5.59 17.92
N GLU A 224 -13.22 -4.29 18.05
CA GLU A 224 -13.51 -3.49 19.25
C GLU A 224 -15.03 -3.39 19.51
N ILE A 225 -15.85 -3.25 18.47
CA ILE A 225 -17.32 -3.25 18.61
C ILE A 225 -17.81 -4.58 19.18
N ALA A 226 -17.33 -5.72 18.64
CA ALA A 226 -17.69 -7.04 19.15
C ALA A 226 -17.22 -7.28 20.58
N HIS A 227 -16.01 -6.82 20.92
CA HIS A 227 -15.47 -6.91 22.27
C HIS A 227 -16.32 -6.11 23.27
N ILE A 228 -16.56 -4.83 22.97
CA ILE A 228 -17.22 -3.90 23.90
C ILE A 228 -18.72 -4.22 24.03
N LEU A 229 -19.42 -4.44 22.91
CA LEU A 229 -20.87 -4.60 22.94
C LEU A 229 -21.29 -6.03 23.26
N ALA A 230 -20.64 -7.03 22.67
CA ALA A 230 -21.04 -8.44 22.78
C ALA A 230 -20.17 -9.25 23.75
N GLY A 231 -19.13 -8.67 24.35
CA GLY A 231 -18.27 -9.34 25.33
C GLY A 231 -17.34 -10.39 24.73
N TYR A 232 -17.04 -10.30 23.42
CA TYR A 232 -16.10 -11.19 22.75
C TYR A 232 -14.69 -11.00 23.32
N SER A 233 -13.88 -12.06 23.43
CA SER A 233 -12.42 -11.90 23.50
C SER A 233 -11.88 -11.37 22.17
N MET A 234 -10.67 -10.78 22.16
CA MET A 234 -10.07 -10.28 20.91
C MET A 234 -9.82 -11.38 19.88
N SER A 235 -9.57 -12.62 20.32
CA SER A 235 -9.44 -13.77 19.42
C SER A 235 -10.78 -14.15 18.77
N GLU A 236 -11.87 -14.15 19.54
CA GLU A 236 -13.20 -14.38 18.98
C GLU A 236 -13.62 -13.25 18.05
N ALA A 237 -13.27 -12.01 18.38
CA ALA A 237 -13.55 -10.86 17.55
C ALA A 237 -12.82 -10.92 16.20
N ASP A 238 -11.59 -11.47 16.18
CA ASP A 238 -10.88 -11.76 14.95
C ASP A 238 -11.56 -12.87 14.13
N ASN A 239 -12.08 -13.92 14.78
CA ASN A 239 -12.88 -14.95 14.12
C ASN A 239 -14.13 -14.37 13.45
N LEU A 240 -14.84 -13.45 14.12
CA LEU A 240 -15.96 -12.72 13.56
C LEU A 240 -15.54 -11.92 12.32
N ARG A 241 -14.46 -11.12 12.42
CA ARG A 241 -13.90 -10.37 11.28
C ARG A 241 -13.60 -11.29 10.09
N MET A 242 -12.96 -12.43 10.33
CA MET A 242 -12.65 -13.43 9.30
C MET A 242 -13.92 -14.04 8.68
N ALA A 243 -14.94 -14.34 9.49
CA ALA A 243 -16.22 -14.85 9.01
C ALA A 243 -16.91 -13.85 8.07
N MET A 244 -16.94 -12.57 8.45
CA MET A 244 -17.49 -11.50 7.64
C MET A 244 -16.75 -11.31 6.31
N GLY A 245 -15.41 -11.42 6.31
CA GLY A 245 -14.60 -11.35 5.09
C GLY A 245 -14.84 -12.52 4.12
N LYS A 246 -15.06 -13.73 4.66
CA LYS A 246 -15.28 -14.95 3.84
C LYS A 246 -16.71 -15.11 3.34
N LYS A 247 -17.69 -14.40 3.91
CA LYS A 247 -19.12 -14.48 3.57
C LYS A 247 -19.69 -15.90 3.56
N LYS A 248 -19.17 -16.79 4.42
CA LYS A 248 -19.70 -18.15 4.56
C LYS A 248 -20.97 -18.08 5.41
N LYS A 249 -22.13 -18.32 4.78
CA LYS A 249 -23.45 -18.18 5.40
C LYS A 249 -23.55 -18.89 6.77
N SER A 250 -23.12 -20.15 6.85
CA SER A 250 -23.19 -20.92 8.10
C SER A 250 -22.35 -20.36 9.25
N LEU A 251 -21.18 -19.77 8.96
CA LEU A 251 -20.34 -19.13 9.97
C LEU A 251 -20.93 -17.77 10.38
N MET A 252 -21.46 -17.01 9.41
CA MET A 252 -22.11 -15.73 9.67
C MET A 252 -23.36 -15.89 10.54
N ASP A 253 -24.20 -16.91 10.29
CA ASP A 253 -25.40 -17.17 11.09
C ASP A 253 -25.05 -17.51 12.55
N MET A 254 -23.97 -18.29 12.76
CA MET A 254 -23.47 -18.64 14.08
C MET A 254 -22.96 -17.40 14.83
N GLU A 255 -22.14 -16.60 14.17
CA GLU A 255 -21.56 -15.39 14.74
C GLU A 255 -22.60 -14.30 14.98
N HIS A 256 -23.59 -14.18 14.11
CA HIS A 256 -24.73 -13.28 14.29
C HIS A 256 -25.48 -13.61 15.58
N LYS A 257 -25.88 -14.87 15.76
CA LYS A 257 -26.56 -15.30 16.98
C LYS A 257 -25.74 -14.99 18.24
N LYS A 258 -24.46 -15.35 18.23
CA LYS A 258 -23.54 -15.12 19.36
C LYS A 258 -23.37 -13.63 19.67
N PHE A 259 -23.23 -12.78 18.67
CA PHE A 259 -23.13 -11.33 18.85
C PHE A 259 -24.40 -10.74 19.48
N ILE A 260 -25.58 -11.12 18.99
CA ILE A 260 -26.86 -10.63 19.52
C ILE A 260 -27.07 -11.07 20.97
N GLU A 261 -26.82 -12.35 21.29
CA GLU A 261 -26.92 -12.87 22.66
C GLU A 261 -25.94 -12.17 23.61
N GLY A 262 -24.71 -11.94 23.17
CA GLY A 262 -23.71 -11.18 23.92
C GLY A 262 -24.14 -9.74 24.20
N CYS A 263 -24.69 -9.05 23.20
CA CYS A 263 -25.20 -7.69 23.36
C CYS A 263 -26.36 -7.62 24.35
N VAL A 264 -27.31 -8.56 24.26
CA VAL A 264 -28.46 -8.61 25.19
C VAL A 264 -27.99 -8.88 26.62
N LYS A 265 -27.02 -9.78 26.80
CA LYS A 265 -26.41 -10.06 28.12
C LYS A 265 -25.73 -8.83 28.72
N ASN A 266 -25.16 -7.96 27.88
CA ASN A 266 -24.51 -6.72 28.29
C ASN A 266 -25.47 -5.53 28.42
N GLY A 267 -26.79 -5.76 28.35
CA GLY A 267 -27.81 -4.74 28.60
C GLY A 267 -28.24 -3.94 27.37
N TYR A 268 -27.80 -4.31 26.17
CA TYR A 268 -28.24 -3.68 24.92
C TYR A 268 -29.55 -4.28 24.41
N THR A 269 -30.37 -3.47 23.75
CA THR A 269 -31.60 -3.98 23.13
C THR A 269 -31.27 -4.84 21.90
N LYS A 270 -32.04 -5.91 21.70
CA LYS A 270 -31.90 -6.76 20.51
C LYS A 270 -31.96 -5.95 19.21
N THR A 271 -32.90 -5.02 19.10
CA THR A 271 -33.05 -4.16 17.91
C THR A 271 -31.81 -3.30 17.63
N MET A 272 -31.13 -2.81 18.66
CA MET A 272 -29.87 -2.09 18.48
C MET A 272 -28.76 -3.03 18.02
N ALA A 273 -28.65 -4.20 18.64
CA ALA A 273 -27.64 -5.20 18.29
C ALA A 273 -27.77 -5.64 16.82
N GLU A 274 -29.00 -5.88 16.35
CA GLU A 274 -29.29 -6.20 14.94
C GLU A 274 -28.80 -5.11 13.99
N LYS A 275 -29.13 -3.83 14.28
CA LYS A 275 -28.69 -2.69 13.46
C LYS A 275 -27.18 -2.55 13.41
N ILE A 276 -26.49 -2.77 14.53
CA ILE A 276 -25.02 -2.69 14.59
C ILE A 276 -24.38 -3.86 13.83
N PHE A 277 -24.92 -5.07 13.95
CA PHE A 277 -24.40 -6.21 13.21
C PHE A 277 -24.55 -6.01 11.70
N GLU A 278 -25.73 -5.59 11.23
CA GLU A 278 -25.97 -5.30 9.82
C GLU A 278 -25.05 -4.18 9.30
N PHE A 279 -24.78 -3.17 10.14
CA PHE A 279 -23.82 -2.11 9.84
C PHE A 279 -22.39 -2.65 9.69
N MET A 280 -21.94 -3.53 10.59
CA MET A 280 -20.62 -4.16 10.50
C MET A 280 -20.50 -5.07 9.26
N GLU A 281 -21.53 -5.87 8.97
CA GLU A 281 -21.52 -6.81 7.83
C GLU A 281 -21.39 -6.07 6.49
N LYS A 282 -22.14 -4.98 6.30
CA LYS A 282 -22.03 -4.13 5.10
C LYS A 282 -20.62 -3.57 4.94
N PHE A 283 -19.94 -3.26 6.04
CA PHE A 283 -18.61 -2.67 6.02
C PHE A 283 -17.47 -3.68 5.92
N ALA A 284 -17.63 -4.90 6.44
CA ALA A 284 -16.53 -5.84 6.60
C ALA A 284 -15.82 -6.20 5.29
N ALA A 285 -16.53 -6.16 4.16
CA ALA A 285 -15.94 -6.33 2.83
C ALA A 285 -14.89 -5.25 2.47
N TYR A 286 -14.96 -4.09 3.12
CA TYR A 286 -14.14 -2.90 2.88
C TYR A 286 -13.31 -2.46 4.08
N GLY A 287 -13.27 -3.25 5.16
CA GLY A 287 -12.40 -3.00 6.31
C GLY A 287 -10.92 -3.09 5.92
N PHE A 288 -10.12 -2.13 6.39
CA PHE A 288 -8.66 -2.11 6.20
C PHE A 288 -7.94 -2.51 7.49
N ASN A 289 -6.79 -3.17 7.40
CA ASN A 289 -5.98 -3.48 8.58
C ASN A 289 -5.26 -2.21 9.08
N LYS A 290 -5.66 -1.70 10.25
CA LYS A 290 -5.14 -0.44 10.81
C LYS A 290 -3.63 -0.46 11.05
N PRO A 291 -3.01 -1.50 11.65
CA PRO A 291 -1.56 -1.56 11.84
C PRO A 291 -0.78 -1.41 10.53
N HIS A 292 -1.20 -2.10 9.47
CA HIS A 292 -0.58 -1.98 8.15
C HIS A 292 -0.70 -0.54 7.60
N SER A 293 -1.91 0.03 7.65
CA SER A 293 -2.14 1.40 7.18
C SER A 293 -1.35 2.43 7.99
N ALA A 294 -1.25 2.24 9.30
CA ALA A 294 -0.54 3.14 10.20
C ALA A 294 0.97 3.09 9.93
N SER A 295 1.53 1.89 9.77
CA SER A 295 2.95 1.69 9.48
C SER A 295 3.36 2.31 8.14
N TYR A 296 2.54 2.12 7.10
CA TYR A 296 2.78 2.71 5.79
C TYR A 296 2.51 4.22 5.78
N GLY A 297 1.50 4.66 6.52
CA GLY A 297 1.23 6.07 6.77
C GLY A 297 2.41 6.78 7.42
N LEU A 298 3.12 6.12 8.36
CA LEU A 298 4.28 6.70 9.01
C LEU A 298 5.43 6.95 8.02
N ILE A 299 5.67 6.02 7.09
CA ILE A 299 6.63 6.21 5.99
C ILE A 299 6.17 7.35 5.05
N ALA A 300 4.87 7.46 4.77
CA ALA A 300 4.32 8.57 4.01
C ALA A 300 4.56 9.92 4.72
N TYR A 301 4.38 9.96 6.04
CA TYR A 301 4.68 11.13 6.86
C TYR A 301 6.18 11.47 6.84
N TRP A 302 7.07 10.49 7.04
CA TRP A 302 8.52 10.70 7.00
C TRP A 302 9.00 11.23 5.64
N THR A 303 8.48 10.68 4.54
CA THR A 303 8.81 11.18 3.20
C THR A 303 8.30 12.60 2.98
N ALA A 304 7.08 12.92 3.43
CA ALA A 304 6.57 14.29 3.41
C ALA A 304 7.37 15.24 4.30
N TYR A 305 7.82 14.79 5.47
CA TYR A 305 8.63 15.56 6.41
C TYR A 305 9.99 15.92 5.81
N MET A 306 10.67 14.94 5.23
CA MET A 306 11.94 15.18 4.53
C MET A 306 11.75 16.15 3.36
N LYS A 307 10.67 16.00 2.60
CA LYS A 307 10.35 16.93 1.50
C LYS A 307 10.05 18.35 1.99
N ALA A 308 9.32 18.50 3.09
CA ALA A 308 8.92 19.81 3.62
C ALA A 308 10.09 20.56 4.28
N ASN A 309 11.01 19.84 4.92
CA ASN A 309 12.06 20.42 5.76
C ASN A 309 13.46 20.40 5.12
N TYR A 310 13.72 19.45 4.21
CA TYR A 310 14.98 19.30 3.47
C TYR A 310 14.71 19.07 1.98
N PRO A 311 14.05 20.04 1.32
CA PRO A 311 13.50 19.84 -0.03
C PRO A 311 14.57 19.55 -1.09
N VAL A 312 15.73 20.20 -1.05
CA VAL A 312 16.80 20.00 -2.04
C VAL A 312 17.40 18.60 -1.91
N GLU A 313 17.70 18.17 -0.68
CA GLU A 313 18.23 16.84 -0.38
C GLU A 313 17.24 15.74 -0.72
N TYR A 314 15.98 15.91 -0.32
CA TYR A 314 14.93 14.94 -0.61
C TYR A 314 14.66 14.80 -2.11
N MET A 315 14.54 15.92 -2.84
CA MET A 315 14.29 15.88 -4.26
C MET A 315 15.49 15.34 -5.06
N THR A 316 16.72 15.59 -4.59
CA THR A 316 17.93 14.98 -5.18
C THR A 316 17.89 13.45 -5.02
N ALA A 317 17.59 12.96 -3.82
CA ALA A 317 17.46 11.53 -3.56
C ALA A 317 16.32 10.89 -4.36
N LEU A 318 15.19 11.58 -4.51
CA LEU A 318 14.05 11.14 -5.32
C LEU A 318 14.43 11.01 -6.80
N LEU A 319 15.06 12.03 -7.39
CA LEU A 319 15.48 12.02 -8.80
C LEU A 319 16.45 10.87 -9.08
N THR A 320 17.43 10.67 -8.20
CA THR A 320 18.35 9.52 -8.30
C THR A 320 17.61 8.18 -8.23
N ALA A 321 16.64 8.03 -7.33
CA ALA A 321 15.88 6.78 -7.20
C ALA A 321 14.90 6.54 -8.36
N GLU A 322 14.33 7.58 -8.97
CA GLU A 322 13.50 7.45 -10.17
C GLU A 322 14.33 7.07 -11.39
N LEU A 323 15.56 7.59 -11.49
CA LEU A 323 16.50 7.20 -12.52
C LEU A 323 16.87 5.70 -12.44
N GLN A 324 17.15 5.21 -11.23
CA GLN A 324 17.57 3.83 -10.97
C GLN A 324 16.40 2.83 -10.91
N GLY A 325 15.17 3.30 -10.72
CA GLY A 325 14.03 2.47 -10.35
C GLY A 325 13.35 1.77 -11.53
N VAL A 326 12.45 2.46 -12.22
CA VAL A 326 11.58 1.86 -13.24
C VAL A 326 12.27 1.96 -14.61
N ALA A 327 12.25 0.90 -15.41
CA ALA A 327 12.76 0.93 -16.78
C ALA A 327 11.68 1.36 -17.78
N GLY A 328 12.10 1.82 -18.96
CA GLY A 328 11.20 2.15 -20.08
C GLY A 328 10.42 3.46 -19.91
N PRO A 329 9.26 3.60 -20.60
CA PRO A 329 8.52 4.87 -20.67
C PRO A 329 8.06 5.41 -19.32
N MET A 330 7.78 4.54 -18.36
CA MET A 330 7.34 4.93 -17.03
C MET A 330 8.42 5.73 -16.28
N ARG A 331 9.71 5.43 -16.52
CA ARG A 331 10.84 6.20 -16.00
C ARG A 331 10.78 7.65 -16.43
N GLU A 332 10.54 7.87 -17.72
CA GLU A 332 10.58 9.20 -18.33
C GLU A 332 9.47 10.07 -17.77
N ILE A 333 8.28 9.49 -17.61
CA ILE A 333 7.14 10.16 -16.98
C ILE A 333 7.45 10.52 -15.52
N LYS A 334 7.99 9.59 -14.72
CA LYS A 334 8.35 9.83 -13.31
C LYS A 334 9.43 10.90 -13.17
N MET A 335 10.46 10.84 -14.00
CA MET A 335 11.52 11.84 -14.04
C MET A 335 10.96 13.22 -14.41
N ALA A 336 10.12 13.30 -15.44
CA ALA A 336 9.48 14.56 -15.84
C ALA A 336 8.62 15.14 -14.71
N GLN A 337 7.83 14.29 -14.02
CA GLN A 337 7.03 14.70 -12.85
C GLN A 337 7.88 15.23 -11.71
N ALA A 338 8.99 14.56 -11.39
CA ALA A 338 9.91 14.99 -10.33
C ALA A 338 10.64 16.30 -10.68
N ILE A 339 11.07 16.46 -11.94
CA ILE A 339 11.70 17.71 -12.41
C ILE A 339 10.70 18.88 -12.38
N GLU A 340 9.47 18.66 -12.82
CA GLU A 340 8.43 19.68 -12.77
C GLU A 340 8.08 20.07 -11.33
N GLU A 341 8.08 19.09 -10.42
CA GLU A 341 7.92 19.36 -8.99
C GLU A 341 9.07 20.19 -8.42
N CYS A 342 10.32 19.93 -8.81
CA CYS A 342 11.45 20.78 -8.44
C CYS A 342 11.25 22.22 -8.91
N ARG A 343 10.78 22.44 -10.15
CA ARG A 343 10.47 23.78 -10.67
C ARG A 343 9.38 24.46 -9.85
N ARG A 344 8.30 23.75 -9.53
CA ARG A 344 7.21 24.25 -8.68
C ARG A 344 7.68 24.62 -7.27
N MET A 345 8.67 23.90 -6.74
CA MET A 345 9.33 24.16 -5.46
C MET A 345 10.44 25.21 -5.55
N GLU A 346 10.65 25.82 -6.72
CA GLU A 346 11.71 26.81 -6.98
C GLU A 346 13.13 26.26 -6.75
N ILE A 347 13.32 24.95 -6.99
CA ILE A 347 14.62 24.27 -6.94
C ILE A 347 15.15 24.15 -8.37
N PRO A 348 16.20 24.89 -8.75
CA PRO A 348 16.76 24.81 -10.10
C PRO A 348 17.36 23.42 -10.35
N VAL A 349 16.97 22.78 -11.45
CA VAL A 349 17.60 21.54 -11.93
C VAL A 349 18.51 21.91 -13.10
N LEU A 350 19.81 21.88 -12.87
CA LEU A 350 20.84 22.30 -13.81
C LEU A 350 21.19 21.14 -14.76
N PRO A 351 21.51 21.43 -16.04
CA PRO A 351 21.88 20.40 -17.01
C PRO A 351 23.17 19.67 -16.59
N PRO A 352 23.45 18.48 -17.16
CA PRO A 352 24.71 17.81 -16.90
C PRO A 352 25.91 18.66 -17.38
N ASP A 353 27.01 18.60 -16.65
CA ASP A 353 28.27 19.29 -16.96
C ASP A 353 29.41 18.31 -16.72
N ILE A 354 30.25 18.08 -17.74
CA ILE A 354 31.31 17.07 -17.66
C ILE A 354 32.34 17.32 -16.56
N ASN A 355 32.48 18.57 -16.09
CA ASN A 355 33.43 18.94 -15.04
C ASN A 355 32.81 18.97 -13.64
N LYS A 356 31.48 18.89 -13.52
CA LYS A 356 30.76 19.11 -12.25
C LYS A 356 29.76 18.01 -11.90
N SER A 357 29.20 17.33 -12.91
CA SER A 357 28.26 16.25 -12.72
C SER A 357 28.98 15.00 -12.24
N ASP A 358 28.33 14.30 -11.32
CA ASP A 358 28.71 12.95 -10.89
C ASP A 358 27.82 11.93 -11.63
N SER A 359 27.96 10.65 -11.33
CA SER A 359 27.12 9.59 -11.91
C SER A 359 25.63 9.78 -11.56
N ASP A 360 25.31 9.98 -10.29
CA ASP A 360 23.95 10.25 -9.78
C ASP A 360 23.63 11.76 -9.74
N PHE A 361 22.38 12.13 -9.47
CA PHE A 361 22.04 13.54 -9.20
C PHE A 361 22.75 14.04 -7.93
N THR A 362 23.27 15.25 -7.99
CA THR A 362 24.03 15.87 -6.89
C THR A 362 23.52 17.26 -6.55
N ILE A 363 23.85 17.73 -5.34
CA ILE A 363 23.48 19.06 -4.86
C ILE A 363 24.58 20.05 -5.27
N ASP A 364 24.19 21.12 -5.93
CA ASP A 364 25.05 22.23 -6.38
C ASP A 364 24.51 23.54 -5.79
N GLY A 365 24.95 23.84 -4.56
CA GLY A 365 24.42 24.95 -3.77
C GLY A 365 22.95 24.74 -3.39
N ARG A 366 22.07 25.61 -3.91
CA ARG A 366 20.60 25.48 -3.75
C ARG A 366 19.93 24.76 -4.94
N SER A 367 20.73 24.28 -5.87
CA SER A 367 20.27 23.64 -7.11
C SER A 367 20.58 22.14 -7.08
N ILE A 368 19.99 21.41 -8.02
CA ILE A 368 20.27 20.00 -8.27
C ILE A 368 20.96 19.89 -9.63
N ARG A 369 22.11 19.24 -9.68
CA ARG A 369 22.86 18.96 -10.90
C ARG A 369 22.44 17.60 -11.47
N PHE A 370 22.18 17.56 -12.78
CA PHE A 370 21.90 16.30 -13.48
C PHE A 370 23.07 15.33 -13.38
N GLY A 371 22.80 14.08 -13.03
CA GLY A 371 23.78 13.00 -13.06
C GLY A 371 24.09 12.53 -14.49
N LEU A 372 25.32 12.11 -14.75
CA LEU A 372 25.75 11.62 -16.06
C LEU A 372 25.03 10.32 -16.44
N SER A 373 24.67 9.49 -15.46
CA SER A 373 23.90 8.24 -15.69
C SER A 373 22.47 8.48 -16.19
N ALA A 374 21.97 9.72 -16.10
CA ALA A 374 20.67 10.10 -16.63
C ALA A 374 20.70 10.42 -18.13
N ILE A 375 21.87 10.53 -18.75
CA ILE A 375 22.01 10.76 -20.19
C ILE A 375 21.74 9.45 -20.92
N LYS A 376 20.75 9.46 -21.82
CA LYS A 376 20.45 8.29 -22.66
C LYS A 376 21.70 7.88 -23.45
N ASN A 377 21.91 6.57 -23.56
CA ASN A 377 23.02 5.94 -24.27
C ASN A 377 24.42 6.13 -23.65
N VAL A 378 24.52 6.72 -22.45
CA VAL A 378 25.75 6.73 -21.67
C VAL A 378 25.68 5.59 -20.66
N GLY A 379 26.58 4.62 -20.79
CA GLY A 379 26.71 3.49 -19.86
C GLY A 379 27.61 3.84 -18.68
N SER A 380 27.48 3.11 -17.57
CA SER A 380 28.33 3.31 -16.37
C SER A 380 29.82 3.23 -16.70
N ALA A 381 30.23 2.29 -17.56
CA ALA A 381 31.63 2.13 -17.98
C ALA A 381 32.20 3.30 -18.80
N ALA A 382 31.36 4.21 -19.30
CA ALA A 382 31.81 5.44 -19.96
C ALA A 382 31.84 6.64 -19.01
N ILE A 383 31.23 6.50 -17.83
CA ILE A 383 31.19 7.52 -16.77
C ILE A 383 32.38 7.32 -15.83
N ASP A 384 32.69 6.05 -15.51
CA ASP A 384 33.88 5.62 -14.77
C ASP A 384 35.16 5.87 -15.60
#